data_AF-A0A1C6AYG6-F1
#
_entry.id   AF-A0A1C6AYG6-F1
#
_cell.length_a   1.000
_cell.length_b   1.000
_cell.length_c   1.000
_cell.angle_alpha   90.00
_cell.angle_beta   90.00
_cell.angle_gamma   90.00
#
_symmetry.space_group_name_H-M   'P 1'
#
loop_
_entity.id
_entity.type
_entity.pdbx_description
1 polymer ?
#
loop_
_entity_poly.entity_id
_entity_poly.type
_entity_poly.pdbx_seq_one_letter_code
_entity_poly.pdbx_strand_id
1 'polypeptide(L)'
;MSVMVYVMNLILKFNPSAQTAYGLFYKVQQFVLFLAFGLRDAITPIIAFAYGMGSKKRAQDGMKYGLIYTAMLMVIGTAITEIFPGAFASLFNAGQSREYFIGAMRIISISFLFAGINVAYQGIYQALESGAESLVISLLRQFVILLPLAGIFSVFVRNGQADVSLIWWAFPITELAACLVGYALLKKVKKNKVENLE
;
A
#
# COMPACT_ATOMS: atom_id res chain seq x y z
N MET A 1 8.15 -2.65 7.68
CA MET A 1 8.62 -1.52 6.87
C MET A 1 10.15 -1.37 6.83
N SER A 2 10.88 -1.34 7.96
CA SER A 2 12.35 -1.18 7.95
C SER A 2 13.12 -2.28 7.19
N VAL A 3 12.72 -3.55 7.33
CA VAL A 3 13.35 -4.69 6.62
C VAL A 3 13.15 -4.61 5.12
N MET A 4 11.95 -4.25 4.66
CA MET A 4 11.63 -4.13 3.24
C MET A 4 12.47 -3.04 2.56
N VAL A 5 12.58 -1.86 3.20
CA VAL A 5 13.41 -0.77 2.68
C VAL A 5 14.87 -1.20 2.62
N TYR A 6 15.36 -1.90 3.65
CA TYR A 6 16.72 -2.43 3.66
C TYR A 6 16.97 -3.42 2.51
N VAL A 7 16.06 -4.37 2.29
CA VAL A 7 16.19 -5.35 1.20
C VAL A 7 16.09 -4.67 -0.18
N MET A 8 15.19 -3.70 -0.36
CA MET A 8 15.10 -2.97 -1.63
C MET A 8 16.36 -2.12 -1.90
N ASN A 9 16.97 -1.53 -0.86
CA ASN A 9 18.25 -0.85 -0.99
C ASN A 9 19.38 -1.82 -1.37
N LEU A 10 19.37 -3.04 -0.83
CA LEU A 10 20.29 -4.11 -1.21
C LEU A 10 20.11 -4.52 -2.67
N ILE A 11 18.86 -4.68 -3.12
CA ILE A 11 18.52 -5.00 -4.50
C ILE A 11 18.99 -3.87 -5.42
N LEU A 12 18.75 -2.60 -5.08
CA LEU A 12 19.12 -1.44 -5.89
C LEU A 12 20.59 -1.00 -5.77
N LYS A 13 21.41 -1.71 -4.99
CA LYS A 13 22.83 -1.37 -4.75
C LYS A 13 23.67 -1.27 -6.04
N PHE A 14 23.22 -1.91 -7.13
CA PHE A 14 23.87 -1.83 -8.43
C PHE A 14 23.72 -0.46 -9.12
N ASN A 15 22.75 0.38 -8.71
CA ASN A 15 22.54 1.71 -9.26
C ASN A 15 22.29 2.73 -8.12
N PRO A 16 23.34 3.46 -7.68
CA PRO A 16 23.25 4.42 -6.57
C PRO A 16 22.20 5.51 -6.78
N SER A 17 21.96 5.93 -8.03
CA SER A 17 20.96 6.93 -8.38
C SER A 17 19.54 6.39 -8.21
N ALA A 18 19.28 5.14 -8.64
CA ALA A 18 18.00 4.48 -8.43
C ALA A 18 17.71 4.21 -6.94
N GLN A 19 18.75 3.84 -6.17
CA GLN A 19 18.65 3.66 -4.73
C GLN A 19 18.26 4.97 -4.01
N THR A 20 18.92 6.06 -4.37
CA THR A 20 18.62 7.39 -3.82
C THR A 20 17.20 7.82 -4.19
N ALA A 21 16.80 7.64 -5.45
CA ALA A 21 15.44 7.92 -5.92
C ALA A 21 14.38 7.12 -5.14
N TYR A 22 14.61 5.82 -4.90
CA TYR A 22 13.70 5.00 -4.10
C TYR A 22 13.58 5.51 -2.65
N GLY A 23 14.70 5.85 -2.02
CA GLY A 23 14.71 6.36 -0.65
C GLY A 23 13.94 7.68 -0.51
N LEU A 24 14.08 8.58 -1.48
CA LEU A 24 13.30 9.82 -1.53
C LEU A 24 11.81 9.53 -1.77
N PHE A 25 11.50 8.64 -2.71
CA PHE A 25 10.13 8.27 -3.03
C PHE A 25 9.43 7.63 -1.83
N TYR A 26 10.13 6.75 -1.10
CA TYR A 26 9.59 6.11 0.09
C TYR A 26 9.13 7.12 1.14
N LYS A 27 9.85 8.25 1.31
CA LYS A 27 9.43 9.34 2.21
C LYS A 27 8.11 9.97 1.76
N VAL A 28 7.95 10.24 0.47
CA VAL A 28 6.70 10.76 -0.11
C VAL A 28 5.56 9.75 0.10
N GLN A 29 5.80 8.47 -0.20
CA GLN A 29 4.84 7.41 0.01
C GLN A 29 4.38 7.31 1.48
N GLN A 30 5.31 7.40 2.45
CA GLN A 30 4.94 7.39 3.87
C GLN A 30 4.00 8.54 4.22
N PHE A 31 4.26 9.73 3.68
CA PHE A 31 3.42 10.90 3.94
C PHE A 31 1.97 10.68 3.45
N VAL A 32 1.82 10.12 2.25
CA VAL A 32 0.50 9.77 1.70
C VAL A 32 -0.15 8.65 2.51
N LEU A 33 0.59 7.60 2.87
CA LEU A 33 0.08 6.47 3.64
C LEU A 33 -0.29 6.85 5.09
N PHE A 34 0.28 7.90 5.67
CA PHE A 34 -0.16 8.39 6.98
C PHE A 34 -1.63 8.82 6.97
N LEU A 35 -2.14 9.34 5.85
CA LEU A 35 -3.57 9.64 5.71
C LEU A 35 -4.40 8.36 5.80
N ALA A 36 -3.96 7.30 5.13
CA ALA A 36 -4.63 6.00 5.18
C ALA A 36 -4.54 5.34 6.57
N PHE A 37 -3.38 5.45 7.24
CA PHE A 37 -3.21 4.94 8.60
C PHE A 37 -4.06 5.71 9.60
N GLY A 38 -4.12 7.04 9.50
CA GLY A 38 -4.99 7.85 10.36
C GLY A 38 -6.46 7.46 10.22
N LEU A 39 -6.92 7.22 8.99
CA LEU A 39 -8.29 6.77 8.77
C LEU A 39 -8.51 5.33 9.25
N ARG A 40 -7.56 4.42 9.04
CA ARG A 40 -7.58 3.07 9.61
C ARG A 40 -7.75 3.11 11.12
N ASP A 41 -6.95 3.91 11.80
CA ASP A 41 -6.96 4.00 13.26
C ASP A 41 -8.26 4.63 13.78
N ALA A 42 -8.91 5.49 12.99
CA ALA A 42 -10.24 6.02 13.28
C ALA A 42 -11.38 5.00 13.07
N ILE A 43 -11.37 4.26 11.95
CA ILE A 43 -12.46 3.32 11.63
C ILE A 43 -12.42 2.04 12.48
N THR A 44 -11.23 1.61 12.89
CA THR A 44 -11.04 0.36 13.66
C THR A 44 -11.85 0.32 14.96
N PRO A 45 -11.75 1.31 15.88
CA PRO A 45 -12.55 1.32 17.11
C PRO A 45 -14.05 1.52 16.85
N ILE A 46 -14.44 2.28 15.83
CA ILE A 46 -15.86 2.48 15.46
C ILE A 46 -16.49 1.14 15.08
N ILE A 47 -15.81 0.37 14.22
CA ILE A 47 -16.28 -0.95 13.79
C ILE A 47 -16.22 -1.94 14.95
N ALA A 48 -15.16 -1.93 15.75
CA ALA A 48 -15.00 -2.83 16.89
C ALA A 48 -16.11 -2.63 17.93
N PHE A 49 -16.46 -1.38 18.23
CA PHE A 49 -17.56 -1.05 19.13
C PHE A 49 -18.92 -1.48 18.56
N ALA A 50 -19.18 -1.21 17.28
CA ALA A 50 -20.41 -1.65 16.62
C ALA A 50 -20.54 -3.18 16.58
N TYR A 51 -19.43 -3.88 16.35
CA TYR A 51 -19.34 -5.33 16.38
C TYR A 51 -19.58 -5.89 17.79
N GLY A 52 -18.97 -5.29 18.82
CA GLY A 52 -19.16 -5.69 20.22
C GLY A 52 -20.60 -5.49 20.73
N MET A 53 -21.34 -4.54 20.17
CA MET A 53 -22.79 -4.36 20.45
C MET A 53 -23.69 -5.30 19.64
N GLY A 54 -23.14 -6.18 18.79
CA GLY A 54 -23.92 -7.04 17.89
C GLY A 54 -24.62 -6.31 16.74
N SER A 55 -24.35 -5.01 16.54
CA SER A 55 -25.06 -4.22 15.54
C SER A 55 -24.50 -4.43 14.13
N LYS A 56 -25.00 -5.47 13.45
CA LYS A 56 -24.63 -5.83 12.08
C LYS A 56 -24.68 -4.65 11.11
N LYS A 57 -25.76 -3.85 11.15
CA LYS A 57 -25.95 -2.70 10.27
C LYS A 57 -24.84 -1.65 10.47
N ARG A 58 -24.57 -1.27 11.72
CA ARG A 58 -23.53 -0.27 12.05
C ARG A 58 -22.13 -0.76 11.70
N ALA A 59 -21.83 -2.03 11.94
CA ALA A 59 -20.53 -2.59 11.56
C ALA A 59 -20.33 -2.57 10.03
N GLN A 60 -21.35 -2.97 9.26
CA GLN A 60 -21.28 -2.93 7.80
C GLN A 60 -21.20 -1.52 7.23
N ASP A 61 -21.95 -0.58 7.80
CA ASP A 61 -21.88 0.83 7.41
C ASP A 61 -20.49 1.39 7.72
N GLY A 62 -19.93 1.13 8.91
CA GLY A 62 -18.57 1.54 9.28
C GLY A 62 -17.51 1.00 8.32
N MET A 63 -17.60 -0.27 7.92
CA MET A 63 -16.72 -0.86 6.91
C MET A 63 -16.87 -0.18 5.53
N LYS A 64 -18.11 0.03 5.08
CA LYS A 64 -18.41 0.64 3.77
C LYS A 64 -17.90 2.07 3.70
N TYR A 65 -18.26 2.89 4.68
CA TYR A 65 -17.84 4.29 4.74
C TYR A 65 -16.33 4.41 4.96
N GLY A 66 -15.73 3.58 5.82
CA GLY A 66 -14.29 3.56 6.01
C GLY A 66 -13.51 3.26 4.73
N LEU A 67 -13.97 2.31 3.92
CA LEU A 67 -13.36 2.02 2.62
C LEU A 67 -13.55 3.18 1.62
N ILE A 68 -14.75 3.75 1.54
CA ILE A 68 -15.04 4.87 0.63
C ILE A 68 -14.19 6.09 0.97
N TYR A 69 -14.14 6.50 2.24
CA TYR A 69 -13.34 7.64 2.67
C TYR A 69 -11.84 7.39 2.46
N THR A 70 -11.37 6.16 2.68
CA THR A 70 -9.97 5.81 2.43
C THR A 70 -9.66 5.92 0.95
N ALA A 71 -10.51 5.35 0.09
CA ALA A 71 -10.34 5.44 -1.35
C ALA A 71 -10.34 6.89 -1.84
N MET A 72 -11.25 7.73 -1.35
CA MET A 72 -11.27 9.17 -1.68
C MET A 72 -9.97 9.87 -1.29
N LEU A 73 -9.47 9.65 -0.07
CA LEU A 73 -8.19 10.22 0.37
C LEU A 73 -7.02 9.73 -0.48
N MET A 74 -7.02 8.45 -0.86
CA MET A 74 -5.97 7.91 -1.73
C MET A 74 -6.02 8.46 -3.14
N VAL A 75 -7.21 8.70 -3.71
CA VAL A 75 -7.35 9.36 -5.01
C VAL A 75 -6.75 10.77 -4.96
N ILE A 76 -7.04 11.53 -3.91
CA ILE A 76 -6.47 12.86 -3.70
C ILE A 76 -4.94 12.77 -3.56
N GLY A 77 -4.43 11.86 -2.73
CA GLY A 77 -2.99 11.64 -2.56
C GLY A 77 -2.29 11.27 -3.86
N THR A 78 -2.89 10.36 -4.63
CA THR A 78 -2.39 9.95 -5.95
C THR A 78 -2.33 11.13 -6.91
N ALA A 79 -3.43 11.89 -7.02
CA ALA A 79 -3.51 13.07 -7.88
C ALA A 79 -2.44 14.12 -7.53
N ILE A 80 -2.23 14.41 -6.23
CA ILE A 80 -1.19 15.35 -5.80
C ILE A 80 0.20 14.86 -6.23
N THR A 81 0.50 13.58 -6.03
CA THR A 81 1.80 13.01 -6.40
C THR A 81 2.02 12.91 -7.91
N GLU A 82 0.94 12.78 -8.70
CA GLU A 82 0.99 12.67 -10.15
C GLU A 82 1.06 14.03 -10.85
N ILE A 83 0.39 15.06 -10.29
CA ILE A 83 0.41 16.44 -10.82
C ILE A 83 1.73 17.14 -10.47
N PHE A 84 2.30 16.90 -9.28
CA PHE A 84 3.47 17.62 -8.80
C PHE A 84 4.75 16.78 -8.60
N PRO A 85 5.10 15.80 -9.45
CA PRO A 85 6.29 14.98 -9.24
C PRO A 85 7.58 15.79 -9.33
N GLY A 86 7.60 16.82 -10.17
CA GLY A 86 8.74 17.73 -10.30
C GLY A 86 8.97 18.59 -9.05
N ALA A 87 7.91 19.00 -8.36
CA ALA A 87 8.00 19.79 -7.12
C ALA A 87 8.53 18.94 -5.96
N PHE A 88 8.09 17.69 -5.86
CA PHE A 88 8.67 16.74 -4.90
C PHE A 88 10.14 16.44 -5.22
N ALA A 89 10.50 16.29 -6.50
CA ALA A 89 11.88 16.07 -6.90
C ALA A 89 12.80 17.23 -6.52
N SER A 90 12.31 18.48 -6.61
CA SER A 90 13.06 19.66 -6.15
C SER A 90 13.08 19.77 -4.63
N LEU A 91 11.96 19.49 -3.95
CA LEU A 91 11.84 19.56 -2.49
C LEU A 91 12.81 18.60 -1.79
N PHE A 92 12.96 17.40 -2.34
CA PHE A 92 13.85 16.37 -1.81
C PHE A 92 15.27 16.40 -2.42
N ASN A 93 15.56 17.44 -3.22
CA ASN A 93 16.86 17.69 -3.85
C ASN A 93 17.42 16.47 -4.60
N ALA A 94 16.61 15.90 -5.51
CA ALA A 94 16.92 14.64 -6.20
C ALA A 94 18.13 14.72 -7.15
N GLY A 95 18.65 15.90 -7.47
CA GLY A 95 19.88 16.08 -8.28
C GLY A 95 19.89 15.25 -9.57
N GLN A 96 20.93 14.44 -9.77
CA GLN A 96 21.08 13.52 -10.91
C GLN A 96 20.10 12.32 -10.88
N SER A 97 19.42 12.07 -9.76
CA SER A 97 18.43 11.00 -9.61
C SER A 97 16.99 11.44 -9.95
N ARG A 98 16.83 12.67 -10.44
CA ARG A 98 15.53 13.30 -10.71
C ARG A 98 14.68 12.52 -11.72
N GLU A 99 15.28 12.04 -12.80
CA GLU A 99 14.54 11.29 -13.85
C GLU A 99 14.01 9.96 -13.32
N TYR A 100 14.86 9.20 -12.62
CA TYR A 100 14.46 7.96 -11.95
C TYR A 100 13.37 8.20 -10.90
N PHE A 101 13.47 9.29 -10.12
CA PHE A 101 12.46 9.66 -9.14
C PHE A 101 11.11 10.01 -9.77
N ILE A 102 11.09 10.77 -10.87
CA ILE A 102 9.86 11.12 -11.57
C ILE A 102 9.22 9.87 -12.19
N GLY A 103 10.02 8.97 -12.78
CA GLY A 103 9.54 7.69 -13.29
C GLY A 103 8.93 6.81 -12.19
N ALA A 104 9.62 6.70 -11.04
CA ALA A 104 9.12 5.98 -9.88
C ALA A 104 7.81 6.57 -9.36
N MET A 105 7.74 7.89 -9.21
CA MET A 105 6.54 8.60 -8.75
C MET A 105 5.34 8.30 -9.63
N ARG A 106 5.48 8.40 -10.96
CA ARG A 106 4.37 8.19 -11.91
C ARG A 106 3.85 6.75 -11.92
N ILE A 107 4.74 5.76 -11.78
CA ILE A 107 4.36 4.35 -11.82
C ILE A 107 3.78 3.90 -10.47
N ILE A 108 4.44 4.29 -9.37
CA ILE A 108 4.07 3.80 -8.04
C ILE A 108 2.89 4.59 -7.47
N SER A 109 2.65 5.84 -7.87
CA SER A 109 1.47 6.61 -7.40
C SER A 109 0.17 5.85 -7.63
N ILE A 110 0.02 5.14 -8.76
CA ILE A 110 -1.16 4.32 -9.08
C ILE A 110 -1.39 3.24 -8.00
N SER A 111 -0.30 2.72 -7.41
CA SER A 111 -0.38 1.72 -6.34
C SER A 111 -0.96 2.26 -5.03
N PHE A 112 -0.94 3.58 -4.81
CA PHE A 112 -1.43 4.20 -3.58
C PHE A 112 -2.92 3.94 -3.36
N LEU A 113 -3.74 3.98 -4.40
CA LEU A 113 -5.16 3.65 -4.32
C LEU A 113 -5.39 2.28 -3.69
N PHE A 114 -4.68 1.27 -4.21
CA PHE A 114 -4.75 -0.10 -3.72
C PHE A 114 -4.11 -0.25 -2.33
N ALA A 115 -3.00 0.44 -2.09
CA ALA A 115 -2.31 0.41 -0.80
C ALA A 115 -3.18 0.94 0.34
N GLY A 116 -3.92 2.04 0.12
CA GLY A 116 -4.83 2.57 1.13
C GLY A 116 -6.03 1.64 1.38
N ILE A 117 -6.59 1.03 0.34
CA ILE A 117 -7.63 -0.01 0.51
C ILE A 117 -7.11 -1.19 1.34
N ASN A 118 -5.89 -1.65 1.07
CA ASN A 118 -5.22 -2.70 1.85
C ASN A 118 -5.04 -2.30 3.32
N VAL A 119 -4.71 -1.04 3.59
CA VAL A 119 -4.59 -0.49 4.95
C VAL A 119 -5.95 -0.43 5.65
N ALA A 120 -7.01 0.00 4.95
CA ALA A 120 -8.37 0.00 5.49
C ALA A 120 -8.85 -1.43 5.81
N TYR A 121 -8.57 -2.40 4.94
CA TYR A 121 -8.85 -3.81 5.20
C TYR A 121 -8.17 -4.31 6.47
N GLN A 122 -6.90 -3.99 6.69
CA GLN A 122 -6.20 -4.36 7.92
C GLN A 122 -6.91 -3.83 9.18
N GLY A 123 -7.38 -2.57 9.16
CA GLY A 123 -8.15 -2.00 10.27
C GLY A 123 -9.48 -2.72 10.49
N ILE A 124 -10.21 -2.98 9.41
CA ILE A 124 -11.48 -3.71 9.46
C ILE A 124 -11.30 -5.11 10.05
N TYR A 125 -10.27 -5.84 9.63
CA TYR A 125 -9.99 -7.17 10.17
C TYR A 125 -9.61 -7.14 11.64
N GLN A 126 -8.80 -6.18 12.05
CA GLN A 126 -8.47 -5.98 13.46
C GLN A 126 -9.72 -5.67 14.30
N ALA A 127 -10.64 -4.86 13.76
CA ALA A 127 -11.89 -4.52 14.42
C ALA A 127 -12.85 -5.72 14.58
N LEU A 128 -12.80 -6.68 13.66
CA LEU A 128 -13.61 -7.90 13.68
C LEU A 128 -12.89 -9.09 14.35
N GLU A 129 -11.91 -8.84 15.22
CA GLU A 129 -11.11 -9.87 15.90
C GLU A 129 -10.48 -10.90 14.94
N SER A 130 -10.17 -10.46 13.72
CA SER A 130 -9.65 -11.28 12.61
C SER A 130 -8.19 -10.88 12.34
N GLY A 131 -7.39 -10.85 13.40
CA GLY A 131 -6.00 -10.37 13.35
C GLY A 131 -5.13 -11.20 12.40
N ALA A 132 -5.41 -12.51 12.27
CA ALA A 132 -4.70 -13.39 11.36
C ALA A 132 -4.85 -12.96 9.89
N GLU A 133 -6.06 -12.61 9.46
CA GLU A 133 -6.35 -12.12 8.11
C GLU A 133 -5.66 -10.78 7.84
N SER A 134 -5.62 -9.87 8.82
CA SER A 134 -4.85 -8.63 8.74
C SER A 134 -3.34 -8.90 8.57
N LEU A 135 -2.80 -9.88 9.28
CA LEU A 135 -1.39 -10.27 9.19
C LEU A 135 -1.08 -10.88 7.83
N VAL A 136 -1.94 -11.76 7.31
CA VAL A 136 -1.77 -12.37 5.98
C VAL A 136 -1.63 -11.30 4.91
N ILE A 137 -2.51 -10.28 4.89
CA ILE A 137 -2.42 -9.18 3.92
C ILE A 137 -1.13 -8.38 4.09
N SER A 138 -0.73 -8.12 5.33
CA SER A 138 0.50 -7.37 5.63
C SER A 138 1.75 -8.12 5.15
N LEU A 139 1.79 -9.45 5.34
CA LEU A 139 2.87 -10.32 4.92
C LEU A 139 2.91 -10.51 3.40
N LEU A 140 1.75 -10.67 2.76
CA LEU A 140 1.66 -10.76 1.31
C LEU A 140 2.26 -9.53 0.64
N ARG A 141 1.87 -8.34 1.13
CA ARG A 141 2.32 -7.06 0.60
C ARG A 141 3.81 -6.80 0.82
N GLN A 142 4.36 -7.20 1.97
CA GLN A 142 5.73 -6.84 2.36
C GLN A 142 6.77 -7.91 2.00
N PHE A 143 6.40 -9.19 2.00
CA PHE A 143 7.36 -10.30 1.88
C PHE A 143 7.03 -11.28 0.77
N VAL A 144 5.79 -11.74 0.66
CA VAL A 144 5.47 -12.88 -0.23
C VAL A 144 5.37 -12.46 -1.70
N ILE A 145 4.89 -11.25 -1.98
CA ILE A 145 4.65 -10.80 -3.35
C ILE A 145 5.72 -9.78 -3.77
N LEU A 146 5.92 -8.73 -2.98
CA LEU A 146 6.79 -7.61 -3.39
C LEU A 146 8.26 -8.01 -3.52
N LEU A 147 8.83 -8.71 -2.53
CA LEU A 147 10.23 -9.10 -2.55
C LEU A 147 10.60 -10.00 -3.72
N PRO A 148 9.89 -11.12 -3.98
CA PRO A 148 10.22 -11.97 -5.12
C PRO A 148 9.99 -11.25 -6.46
N LEU A 149 8.92 -10.46 -6.62
CA LEU A 149 8.70 -9.68 -7.83
C LEU A 149 9.82 -8.66 -8.07
N ALA A 150 10.20 -7.90 -7.04
CA ALA A 150 11.28 -6.93 -7.13
C ALA A 150 12.64 -7.60 -7.43
N GLY A 151 12.90 -8.77 -6.83
CA GLY A 151 14.09 -9.57 -7.11
C GLY A 151 14.14 -10.06 -8.56
N ILE A 152 13.04 -10.61 -9.06
CA ILE A 152 12.91 -11.05 -10.45
C ILE A 152 13.15 -9.88 -11.41
N PHE A 153 12.44 -8.76 -11.21
CA PHE A 153 12.61 -7.57 -12.05
C PHE A 153 14.02 -6.99 -11.97
N SER A 154 14.67 -7.01 -10.81
CA SER A 154 16.06 -6.58 -10.68
C SER A 154 17.03 -7.47 -11.46
N VAL A 155 16.81 -8.78 -11.53
CA VAL A 155 17.62 -9.69 -12.35
C VAL A 155 17.42 -9.41 -13.84
N PHE A 156 16.19 -9.14 -14.29
CA PHE A 156 15.90 -8.76 -15.68
C PHE A 156 16.55 -7.44 -16.08
N VAL A 157 16.53 -6.43 -15.20
CA VAL A 157 17.23 -5.16 -15.40
C VAL A 157 18.73 -5.36 -15.45
N ARG A 158 19.29 -6.19 -14.56
CA ARG A 158 20.73 -6.49 -14.51
C ARG A 158 21.22 -7.27 -15.74
N ASN A 159 20.37 -8.10 -16.34
CA ASN A 159 20.67 -8.83 -17.57
C ASN A 159 20.55 -7.96 -18.83
N GLY A 160 20.28 -6.64 -18.69
CA GLY A 160 20.25 -5.69 -19.81
C GLY A 160 19.00 -5.77 -20.68
N GLN A 161 17.98 -6.52 -20.26
CA GLN A 161 16.74 -6.71 -21.03
C GLN A 161 15.66 -5.67 -20.71
N ALA A 162 15.79 -4.91 -19.63
CA ALA A 162 14.78 -3.95 -19.20
C ALA A 162 15.39 -2.74 -18.48
N ASP A 163 14.69 -1.62 -18.58
CA ASP A 163 15.03 -0.37 -17.90
C ASP A 163 14.65 -0.42 -16.40
N VAL A 164 15.30 0.40 -15.57
CA VAL A 164 15.07 0.45 -14.10
C VAL A 164 13.60 0.68 -13.75
N SER A 165 12.86 1.30 -14.68
CA SER A 165 11.41 1.50 -14.62
C SER A 165 10.61 0.22 -14.38
N LEU A 166 11.11 -0.95 -14.77
CA LEU A 166 10.45 -2.25 -14.57
C LEU A 166 10.33 -2.61 -13.07
N ILE A 167 11.31 -2.23 -12.26
CA ILE A 167 11.31 -2.52 -10.82
C ILE A 167 10.14 -1.80 -10.14
N TRP A 168 9.78 -0.60 -10.61
CA TRP A 168 8.67 0.17 -10.06
C TRP A 168 7.32 -0.50 -10.29
N TRP A 169 7.16 -1.30 -11.34
CA TRP A 169 5.93 -2.07 -11.59
C TRP A 169 5.68 -3.19 -10.58
N ALA A 170 6.69 -3.62 -9.81
CA ALA A 170 6.49 -4.60 -8.75
C ALA A 170 5.50 -4.10 -7.68
N PHE A 171 5.48 -2.79 -7.42
CA PHE A 171 4.61 -2.18 -6.42
C PHE A 171 3.12 -2.24 -6.79
N PRO A 172 2.65 -1.68 -7.93
CA PRO A 172 1.24 -1.76 -8.30
C PRO A 172 0.75 -3.19 -8.47
N ILE A 173 1.58 -4.09 -9.03
CA ILE A 173 1.23 -5.52 -9.16
C ILE A 173 1.01 -6.14 -7.77
N THR A 174 1.92 -5.86 -6.82
CA THR A 174 1.80 -6.38 -5.46
C THR A 174 0.56 -5.84 -4.76
N GLU A 175 0.33 -4.54 -4.83
CA GLU A 175 -0.81 -3.91 -4.16
C GLU A 175 -2.14 -4.39 -4.74
N LEU A 176 -2.23 -4.57 -6.06
CA LEU A 176 -3.42 -5.10 -6.72
C LEU A 176 -3.67 -6.57 -6.32
N ALA A 177 -2.65 -7.42 -6.33
CA ALA A 177 -2.77 -8.80 -5.88
C ALA A 177 -3.17 -8.90 -4.41
N ALA A 178 -2.55 -8.10 -3.53
CA ALA A 178 -2.91 -8.03 -2.12
C ALA A 178 -4.33 -7.51 -1.91
N CYS A 179 -4.79 -6.55 -2.74
CA CYS A 179 -6.15 -6.03 -2.69
C CYS A 179 -7.19 -7.09 -3.08
N LEU A 180 -6.90 -7.92 -4.10
CA LEU A 180 -7.77 -9.03 -4.49
C LEU A 180 -7.90 -10.07 -3.38
N VAL A 181 -6.78 -10.46 -2.77
CA VAL A 181 -6.79 -11.37 -1.62
C VAL A 181 -7.52 -10.74 -0.43
N GLY A 182 -7.28 -9.46 -0.19
CA GLY A 182 -7.97 -8.68 0.84
C GLY A 182 -9.48 -8.65 0.64
N TYR A 183 -9.96 -8.46 -0.58
CA TYR A 183 -11.39 -8.52 -0.88
C TYR A 183 -11.99 -9.93 -0.66
N ALA A 184 -11.28 -10.98 -1.08
CA ALA A 184 -11.73 -12.37 -0.90
C ALA A 184 -11.84 -12.76 0.58
N LEU A 185 -10.86 -12.37 1.40
CA LEU A 185 -10.90 -12.56 2.84
C LEU A 185 -12.06 -11.77 3.48
N LEU A 186 -12.38 -10.58 2.96
CA LEU A 186 -13.41 -9.72 3.55
C LEU A 186 -14.77 -10.36 3.40
N LYS A 187 -15.03 -10.93 2.22
CA LYS A 187 -16.25 -11.67 1.94
C LYS A 187 -16.39 -12.88 2.86
N LYS A 188 -15.28 -13.58 3.13
CA LYS A 188 -15.25 -14.73 4.05
C LYS A 188 -15.51 -14.32 5.50
N VAL A 189 -14.82 -13.29 6.00
CA VAL A 189 -14.97 -12.78 7.38
C VAL A 189 -16.36 -12.19 7.60
N LYS A 190 -16.88 -11.41 6.63
CA LYS A 190 -18.24 -10.84 6.70
C LYS A 190 -19.29 -11.94 6.83
N LYS A 191 -19.19 -13.01 6.03
CA LYS A 191 -20.10 -14.15 6.10
C LYS A 191 -19.99 -14.90 7.45
N ASN A 192 -18.77 -15.16 7.91
CA ASN A 192 -18.57 -15.99 9.11
C ASN A 192 -18.83 -15.25 10.43
N LYS A 193 -18.53 -13.95 10.51
CA LYS A 193 -18.59 -13.18 11.76
C LYS A 193 -19.71 -12.16 11.81
N VAL A 194 -20.01 -11.49 10.69
CA VAL A 194 -20.99 -10.40 10.67
C VAL A 194 -22.39 -10.89 10.32
N GLU A 195 -22.52 -11.97 9.54
CA GLU A 195 -23.84 -12.54 9.21
C GLU A 195 -24.41 -13.47 10.28
N ASN A 196 -23.56 -14.02 11.14
CA ASN A 196 -23.92 -14.87 12.28
C ASN A 196 -24.15 -14.09 13.59
N LEU A 197 -24.10 -12.75 13.57
CA LEU A 197 -24.56 -11.94 14.69
C LEU A 197 -26.09 -12.01 14.71
N GLU A 198 -26.62 -12.69 15.73
CA GLU A 198 -28.06 -12.79 16.06
C GLU A 198 -28.66 -11.43 16.43
#